data_AF-A0A7C7Y397-F1
#
_entry.id   AF-A0A7C7Y397-F1
#
_cell.length_a   1.000
_cell.length_b   1.000
_cell.length_c   1.000
_cell.angle_alpha   90.00
_cell.angle_beta   90.00
_cell.angle_gamma   90.00
#
_symmetry.space_group_name_H-M   'P 1'
#
loop_
_entity.id
_entity.type
_entity.pdbx_description
1 polymer ?
#
loop_
_entity_poly.entity_id
_entity_poly.type
_entity_poly.pdbx_seq_one_letter_code
_entity_poly.pdbx_strand_id
1 'polypeptide(L)'
;MALGTMAYAASIHHGLGGTEFGQITHPWQPTGFLREIEWVDGLLEHWGLGILIFSAPAVAALGIIAFATRSCVARTIGSCGLACVALMAFYGLSPALRIWEFFHWRASAVILATGVALGCTLTSPLLARRLLSLRPRFQVLLYLPVFFAVGSIIRNATGSDETLFLNFSPWPAIPVLGLEIGAYGITGILFGLALGLAGAGLANSRGWLRALAFALGALFPLLWFASRFPRTDLTIGVSIVALGAVCMFVFSWTRARDRGQELLRRATYLFLGASMVAAPLFFGRALADGDYAVTRHIRAQAIIDALEAFYRDESAYPEDLEELVNGNYMDSLPKPRIGFEIYYTLGGLKRPEFEYRNLGPSYVLEFSSTAWVMCSYNPPWILDDDEDPEDFSDPEDLLGAWNCPNDRPDLW
;
A
#
# COMPACT_ATOMS: atom_id res chain seq x y z
N MET A 1 8.97 -27.30 -6.55
CA MET A 1 9.09 -26.12 -7.44
C MET A 1 8.40 -24.88 -6.87
N ALA A 2 7.06 -24.86 -6.69
CA ALA A 2 6.38 -23.67 -6.12
C ALA A 2 6.90 -23.28 -4.72
N LEU A 3 7.02 -24.25 -3.80
CA LEU A 3 7.69 -24.02 -2.51
C LEU A 3 9.16 -23.61 -2.65
N GLY A 4 9.81 -24.01 -3.74
CA GLY A 4 11.18 -23.58 -4.04
C GLY A 4 11.29 -22.09 -4.33
N THR A 5 10.28 -21.47 -4.95
CA THR A 5 10.25 -20.01 -5.13
C THR A 5 10.09 -19.26 -3.81
N MET A 6 9.34 -19.82 -2.85
CA MET A 6 9.19 -19.24 -1.51
C MET A 6 10.45 -19.46 -0.66
N ALA A 7 11.08 -20.63 -0.75
CA ALA A 7 12.36 -20.89 -0.12
C ALA A 7 13.44 -19.94 -0.66
N TYR A 8 13.46 -19.71 -1.97
CA TYR A 8 14.35 -18.74 -2.59
C TYR A 8 14.05 -17.30 -2.14
N ALA A 9 12.78 -16.91 -2.03
CA ALA A 9 12.39 -15.63 -1.43
C ALA A 9 12.93 -15.50 0.00
N ALA A 10 12.83 -16.55 0.81
CA ALA A 10 13.42 -16.55 2.16
C ALA A 10 14.96 -16.43 2.12
N SER A 11 15.65 -17.09 1.18
CA SER A 11 17.10 -16.92 1.01
C SER A 11 17.48 -15.48 0.63
N ILE A 12 16.74 -14.86 -0.28
CA ILE A 12 16.95 -13.45 -0.65
C ILE A 12 16.63 -12.52 0.52
N HIS A 13 15.57 -12.81 1.27
CA HIS A 13 15.26 -12.08 2.51
C HIS A 13 16.46 -12.09 3.46
N HIS A 14 16.97 -13.29 3.80
CA HIS A 14 18.08 -13.41 4.72
C HIS A 14 19.38 -12.82 4.16
N GLY A 15 19.60 -12.91 2.85
CA GLY A 15 20.83 -12.48 2.22
C GLY A 15 20.93 -10.97 1.98
N LEU A 16 19.86 -10.31 1.53
CA LEU A 16 19.89 -8.89 1.17
C LEU A 16 19.33 -7.97 2.26
N GLY A 17 18.57 -8.48 3.23
CA GLY A 17 18.08 -7.67 4.35
C GLY A 17 19.23 -7.28 5.31
N GLY A 18 19.16 -6.07 5.86
CA GLY A 18 20.13 -5.58 6.83
C GLY A 18 19.83 -6.08 8.26
N THR A 19 20.88 -6.36 9.04
CA THR A 19 20.79 -6.61 10.49
C THR A 19 20.72 -5.30 11.26
N GLU A 20 20.11 -5.33 12.44
CA GLU A 20 20.20 -4.24 13.41
C GLU A 20 21.58 -4.28 14.09
N PHE A 21 22.25 -3.13 14.22
CA PHE A 21 23.53 -3.04 14.92
C PHE A 21 23.33 -3.37 16.41
N GLY A 22 23.90 -4.48 16.87
CA GLY A 22 24.03 -4.79 18.30
C GLY A 22 22.92 -5.62 18.96
N GLN A 23 21.93 -6.14 18.20
CA GLN A 23 20.93 -7.07 18.74
C GLN A 23 21.25 -8.55 18.44
N ILE A 24 20.71 -9.46 19.27
CA ILE A 24 20.79 -10.91 19.08
C ILE A 24 20.00 -11.29 17.82
N THR A 25 20.67 -11.92 16.86
CA THR A 25 20.04 -12.35 15.60
C THR A 25 19.08 -13.51 15.85
N HIS A 26 17.78 -13.25 15.73
CA HIS A 26 16.78 -14.30 15.69
C HIS A 26 16.81 -15.04 14.34
N PRO A 27 16.43 -16.33 14.27
CA PRO A 27 16.53 -17.11 13.03
C PRO A 27 15.61 -16.61 11.89
N TRP A 28 14.64 -15.76 12.18
CA TRP A 28 13.77 -15.11 11.18
C TRP A 28 14.26 -13.72 10.76
N GLN A 29 15.31 -13.19 11.39
CA GLN A 29 15.89 -11.91 11.01
C GLN A 29 16.85 -12.08 9.82
N PRO A 30 16.94 -11.09 8.94
CA PRO A 30 17.90 -11.13 7.85
C PRO A 30 19.33 -11.01 8.40
N THR A 31 20.30 -11.62 7.71
CA THR A 31 21.70 -11.65 8.14
C THR A 31 22.61 -10.81 7.25
N GLY A 32 22.17 -10.43 6.05
CA GLY A 32 22.94 -9.59 5.13
C GLY A 32 24.08 -10.32 4.42
N PHE A 33 24.15 -11.65 4.48
CA PHE A 33 25.30 -12.43 3.98
C PHE A 33 25.57 -12.25 2.47
N LEU A 34 24.58 -11.85 1.66
CA LEU A 34 24.80 -11.57 0.24
C LEU A 34 25.45 -10.21 0.03
N ARG A 35 25.24 -9.24 0.92
CA ARG A 35 25.86 -7.90 0.84
C ARG A 35 27.37 -7.94 1.10
N GLU A 36 27.86 -8.96 1.79
CA GLU A 36 29.30 -9.18 2.01
C GLU A 36 30.04 -9.66 0.75
N ILE A 37 29.30 -10.00 -0.31
CA ILE A 37 29.89 -10.50 -1.55
C ILE A 37 30.18 -9.32 -2.49
N GLU A 38 31.44 -9.16 -2.88
CA GLU A 38 31.96 -8.02 -3.67
C GLU A 38 31.15 -7.72 -4.95
N TRP A 39 30.72 -8.73 -5.70
CA TRP A 39 29.93 -8.50 -6.92
C TRP A 39 28.50 -8.04 -6.63
N VAL A 40 27.94 -8.36 -5.46
CA VAL A 40 26.62 -7.87 -5.03
C VAL A 40 26.72 -6.41 -4.59
N ASP A 41 27.85 -6.02 -4.00
CA ASP A 41 28.13 -4.63 -3.68
C ASP A 41 28.17 -3.77 -4.95
N GLY A 42 28.81 -4.28 -6.02
CA GLY A 42 28.76 -3.66 -7.35
C GLY A 42 27.35 -3.57 -7.96
N LEU A 43 26.37 -4.32 -7.47
CA LEU A 43 24.97 -4.19 -7.89
C LEU A 43 24.23 -3.05 -7.17
N LEU A 44 24.76 -2.47 -6.10
CA LEU A 44 24.13 -1.32 -5.43
C LEU A 44 24.12 -0.09 -6.35
N GLU A 45 25.20 0.12 -7.11
CA GLU A 45 25.32 1.19 -8.12
C GLU A 45 24.39 0.96 -9.33
N HIS A 46 24.00 -0.30 -9.55
CA HIS A 46 23.14 -0.74 -10.65
C HIS A 46 21.94 -1.55 -10.14
N TRP A 47 21.27 -1.05 -9.11
CA TRP A 47 20.23 -1.78 -8.36
C TRP A 47 19.12 -2.35 -9.26
N GLY A 48 18.76 -1.68 -10.36
CA GLY A 48 17.81 -2.19 -11.35
C GLY A 48 18.26 -3.50 -12.02
N LEU A 49 19.55 -3.63 -12.33
CA LEU A 49 20.13 -4.88 -12.85
C LEU A 49 20.12 -5.96 -11.77
N GLY A 50 20.42 -5.59 -10.52
CA GLY A 50 20.37 -6.52 -9.40
C GLY A 50 18.98 -7.13 -9.19
N ILE A 51 17.91 -6.33 -9.30
CA ILE A 51 16.52 -6.84 -9.26
C ILE A 51 16.30 -7.89 -10.33
N LEU A 52 16.76 -7.65 -11.57
CA LEU A 52 16.60 -8.60 -12.66
C LEU A 52 17.38 -9.90 -12.40
N ILE A 53 18.62 -9.80 -11.93
CA ILE A 53 19.48 -10.95 -11.63
C ILE A 53 18.85 -11.81 -10.53
N PHE A 54 18.46 -11.21 -9.41
CA PHE A 54 17.84 -11.95 -8.30
C PHE A 54 16.43 -12.44 -8.64
N SER A 55 15.68 -11.76 -9.51
CA SER A 55 14.35 -12.23 -9.92
C SER A 55 14.40 -13.33 -10.97
N ALA A 56 15.48 -13.43 -11.77
CA ALA A 56 15.57 -14.38 -12.89
C ALA A 56 15.35 -15.86 -12.49
N PRO A 57 15.92 -16.38 -11.38
CA PRO A 57 15.64 -17.74 -10.92
C PRO A 57 14.17 -17.96 -10.57
N ALA A 58 13.52 -16.96 -9.94
CA ALA A 58 12.10 -17.02 -9.60
C ALA A 58 11.21 -16.97 -10.85
N VAL A 59 11.57 -16.15 -11.85
CA VAL A 59 10.89 -16.11 -13.16
C VAL A 59 11.01 -17.45 -13.88
N ALA A 60 12.22 -18.03 -13.93
CA ALA A 60 12.44 -19.33 -14.56
C ALA A 60 11.63 -20.44 -13.88
N ALA A 61 11.64 -20.47 -12.54
CA ALA A 61 10.85 -21.42 -11.77
C ALA A 61 9.34 -21.24 -12.00
N LEU A 62 8.84 -20.00 -12.03
CA LEU A 62 7.44 -19.71 -12.36
C LEU A 62 7.08 -20.15 -13.79
N GLY A 63 7.98 -19.92 -14.76
CA GLY A 63 7.84 -20.39 -16.14
C GLY A 63 7.73 -21.90 -16.22
N ILE A 64 8.59 -22.64 -15.52
CA ILE A 64 8.54 -24.10 -15.44
C ILE A 64 7.23 -24.55 -14.77
N ILE A 65 6.81 -23.94 -13.66
CA ILE A 65 5.53 -24.28 -13.00
C ILE A 65 4.35 -24.05 -13.94
N ALA A 66 4.34 -22.94 -14.68
CA ALA A 66 3.28 -22.59 -15.62
C ALA A 66 3.20 -23.59 -16.79
N PHE A 67 4.35 -24.05 -17.28
CA PHE A 67 4.45 -25.02 -18.37
C PHE A 67 4.16 -26.46 -17.90
N ALA A 68 4.77 -26.90 -16.80
CA ALA A 68 4.71 -28.27 -16.32
C ALA A 68 3.41 -28.60 -15.56
N THR A 69 2.70 -27.60 -15.03
CA THR A 69 1.53 -27.84 -14.17
C THR A 69 0.29 -27.07 -14.60
N ARG A 70 -0.89 -27.66 -14.36
CA ARG A 70 -2.20 -27.00 -14.49
C ARG A 70 -2.77 -26.50 -13.15
N SER A 71 -1.98 -26.59 -12.08
CA SER A 71 -2.42 -26.22 -10.73
C SER A 71 -2.44 -24.71 -10.57
N CYS A 72 -3.61 -24.16 -10.23
CA CYS A 72 -3.74 -22.73 -9.91
C CYS A 72 -2.94 -22.37 -8.66
N VAL A 73 -3.00 -23.21 -7.62
CA VAL A 73 -2.31 -23.00 -6.34
C VAL A 73 -0.80 -22.95 -6.55
N ALA A 74 -0.24 -23.87 -7.34
CA ALA A 74 1.20 -23.87 -7.61
C ALA A 74 1.65 -22.59 -8.34
N ARG A 75 0.85 -22.12 -9.31
CA ARG A 75 1.11 -20.87 -10.04
C ARG A 75 0.98 -19.65 -9.13
N THR A 76 -0.04 -19.60 -8.26
CA THR A 76 -0.22 -18.53 -7.28
C THR A 76 0.94 -18.47 -6.29
N ILE A 77 1.34 -19.60 -5.70
CA ILE A 77 2.50 -19.65 -4.79
C ILE A 77 3.77 -19.22 -5.54
N GLY A 78 3.97 -19.69 -6.78
CA GLY A 78 5.09 -19.27 -7.63
C GLY A 78 5.11 -17.76 -7.89
N SER A 79 3.95 -17.16 -8.18
CA SER A 79 3.80 -15.73 -8.39
C SER A 79 4.01 -14.92 -7.11
N CYS A 80 3.60 -15.44 -5.95
CA CYS A 80 3.90 -14.82 -4.65
C CYS A 80 5.40 -14.84 -4.37
N GLY A 81 6.06 -15.97 -4.59
CA GLY A 81 7.52 -16.09 -4.43
C GLY A 81 8.27 -15.11 -5.33
N LEU A 82 7.90 -15.00 -6.61
CA LEU A 82 8.46 -14.02 -7.53
C LEU A 82 8.26 -12.57 -7.05
N ALA A 83 7.03 -12.21 -6.66
CA ALA A 83 6.74 -10.86 -6.17
C ALA A 83 7.53 -10.53 -4.89
N CYS A 84 7.63 -11.47 -3.95
CA CYS A 84 8.45 -11.32 -2.75
C CYS A 84 9.93 -11.12 -3.10
N VAL A 85 10.51 -11.94 -3.98
CA VAL A 85 11.91 -11.80 -4.42
C VAL A 85 12.16 -10.44 -5.04
N ALA A 86 11.27 -10.00 -5.95
CA ALA A 86 11.42 -8.71 -6.62
C ALA A 86 11.37 -7.54 -5.63
N LEU A 87 10.41 -7.55 -4.69
CA LEU A 87 10.33 -6.53 -3.64
C LEU A 87 11.53 -6.56 -2.70
N MET A 88 11.97 -7.75 -2.28
CA MET A 88 13.13 -7.90 -1.40
C MET A 88 14.42 -7.43 -2.07
N ALA A 89 14.60 -7.73 -3.36
CA ALA A 89 15.73 -7.22 -4.14
C ALA A 89 15.64 -5.71 -4.33
N PHE A 90 14.45 -5.16 -4.62
CA PHE A 90 14.24 -3.73 -4.79
C PHE A 90 14.61 -2.96 -3.52
N TYR A 91 14.01 -3.32 -2.38
CA TYR A 91 14.30 -2.65 -1.11
C TYR A 91 15.67 -3.01 -0.54
N GLY A 92 16.20 -4.19 -0.89
CA GLY A 92 17.51 -4.67 -0.42
C GLY A 92 18.70 -4.03 -1.13
N LEU A 93 18.53 -3.61 -2.39
CA LEU A 93 19.59 -3.03 -3.21
C LEU A 93 19.43 -1.53 -3.47
N SER A 94 18.22 -0.98 -3.31
CA SER A 94 17.99 0.46 -3.54
C SER A 94 18.70 1.29 -2.48
N PRO A 95 19.66 2.16 -2.86
CA PRO A 95 20.38 3.01 -1.90
C PRO A 95 19.48 4.06 -1.24
N ALA A 96 18.42 4.49 -1.94
CA ALA A 96 17.49 5.51 -1.49
C ALA A 96 16.49 5.01 -0.43
N LEU A 97 16.24 3.70 -0.38
CA LEU A 97 15.12 3.12 0.35
C LEU A 97 15.61 2.15 1.42
N ARG A 98 16.62 2.51 2.23
CA ARG A 98 17.23 1.71 3.32
C ARG A 98 16.28 1.26 4.45
N ILE A 99 15.00 1.10 4.15
CA ILE A 99 13.87 0.56 4.91
C ILE A 99 14.25 -0.64 5.78
N TRP A 100 15.10 -1.55 5.33
CA TRP A 100 15.54 -2.69 6.13
C TRP A 100 16.23 -2.27 7.43
N GLU A 101 16.98 -1.19 7.38
CA GLU A 101 17.76 -0.68 8.52
C GLU A 101 16.90 0.12 9.49
N PHE A 102 15.84 0.76 8.99
CA PHE A 102 14.92 1.55 9.82
C PHE A 102 13.82 0.72 10.47
N PHE A 103 13.46 -0.42 9.87
CA PHE A 103 12.22 -1.11 10.19
C PHE A 103 12.36 -2.63 10.44
N HIS A 104 13.60 -3.14 10.39
CA HIS A 104 13.99 -4.48 10.85
C HIS A 104 13.06 -5.61 10.37
N TRP A 105 12.66 -6.52 11.28
CA TRP A 105 11.79 -7.66 10.99
C TRP A 105 10.39 -7.26 10.50
N ARG A 106 9.94 -6.03 10.83
CA ARG A 106 8.64 -5.51 10.40
C ARG A 106 8.64 -5.22 8.90
N ALA A 107 9.75 -4.72 8.35
CA ALA A 107 9.93 -4.59 6.90
C ALA A 107 9.75 -5.94 6.19
N SER A 108 10.28 -7.03 6.76
CA SER A 108 10.13 -8.39 6.24
C SER A 108 8.67 -8.82 6.15
N ALA A 109 7.91 -8.61 7.23
CA ALA A 109 6.50 -8.98 7.31
C ALA A 109 5.66 -8.18 6.29
N VAL A 110 5.93 -6.88 6.16
CA VAL A 110 5.24 -5.99 5.22
C VAL A 110 5.55 -6.35 3.76
N ILE A 111 6.82 -6.60 3.44
CA ILE A 111 7.26 -7.01 2.09
C ILE A 111 6.66 -8.36 1.72
N LEU A 112 6.62 -9.31 2.66
CA LEU A 112 6.00 -10.62 2.45
C LEU A 112 4.49 -10.50 2.20
N ALA A 113 3.78 -9.75 3.05
CA ALA A 113 2.34 -9.53 2.90
C ALA A 113 2.00 -8.86 1.56
N THR A 114 2.76 -7.83 1.18
CA THR A 114 2.64 -7.13 -0.10
C THR A 114 2.93 -8.04 -1.28
N GLY A 115 4.01 -8.82 -1.22
CA GLY A 115 4.39 -9.77 -2.28
C GLY A 115 3.35 -10.87 -2.47
N VAL A 116 2.78 -11.40 -1.38
CA VAL A 116 1.68 -12.37 -1.44
C VAL A 116 0.44 -11.74 -2.07
N ALA A 117 0.07 -10.53 -1.69
CA ALA A 117 -1.07 -9.82 -2.26
C ALA A 117 -0.89 -9.55 -3.76
N LEU A 118 0.29 -9.13 -4.19
CA LEU A 118 0.63 -8.94 -5.61
C LEU A 118 0.60 -10.26 -6.40
N GLY A 119 1.20 -11.32 -5.87
CA GLY A 119 1.18 -12.65 -6.50
C GLY A 119 -0.23 -13.21 -6.64
N CYS A 120 -1.08 -13.02 -5.63
CA CYS A 120 -2.50 -13.37 -5.68
C CYS A 120 -3.26 -12.50 -6.69
N THR A 121 -2.92 -11.21 -6.79
CA THR A 121 -3.54 -10.28 -7.76
C THR A 121 -3.24 -10.70 -9.19
N LEU A 122 -1.97 -11.01 -9.51
CA LEU A 122 -1.55 -11.51 -10.83
C LEU A 122 -2.25 -12.81 -11.22
N THR A 123 -2.54 -13.67 -10.24
CA THR A 123 -3.20 -14.97 -10.47
C THR A 123 -4.70 -14.96 -10.17
N SER A 124 -5.27 -13.80 -9.85
CA SER A 124 -6.69 -13.63 -9.50
C SER A 124 -7.65 -14.19 -10.55
N PRO A 125 -7.41 -14.13 -11.88
CA PRO A 125 -8.32 -14.73 -12.86
C PRO A 125 -8.34 -16.27 -12.79
N LEU A 126 -7.18 -16.88 -12.48
CA LEU A 126 -7.06 -18.33 -12.31
C LEU A 126 -7.78 -18.78 -11.03
N LEU A 127 -7.63 -18.00 -9.96
CA LEU A 127 -8.29 -18.22 -8.68
C LEU A 127 -9.81 -18.04 -8.82
N ALA A 128 -10.27 -16.98 -9.48
CA ALA A 128 -11.68 -16.70 -9.76
C ALA A 128 -12.35 -17.86 -10.53
N ARG A 129 -11.68 -18.39 -11.56
CA ARG A 129 -12.17 -19.57 -12.29
C ARG A 129 -12.39 -20.78 -11.37
N ARG A 130 -11.50 -21.00 -10.41
CA ARG A 130 -11.58 -22.14 -9.48
C ARG A 130 -12.61 -21.88 -8.39
N LEU A 131 -12.67 -20.66 -7.86
CA LEU A 131 -13.67 -20.26 -6.87
C LEU A 131 -15.09 -20.46 -7.41
N LEU A 132 -15.35 -20.05 -8.66
CA LEU A 132 -16.65 -20.25 -9.32
C LEU A 132 -17.07 -21.72 -9.47
N SER A 133 -16.12 -22.66 -9.42
CA SER A 133 -16.45 -24.09 -9.46
C SER A 133 -16.89 -24.66 -8.11
N LEU A 134 -16.69 -23.92 -7.02
CA LEU A 134 -17.09 -24.30 -5.67
C LEU A 134 -18.54 -23.90 -5.39
N ARG A 135 -19.18 -24.54 -4.40
CA ARG A 135 -20.51 -24.11 -3.92
C ARG A 135 -20.44 -22.73 -3.27
N PRO A 136 -21.48 -21.88 -3.35
CA PRO A 136 -21.45 -20.50 -2.84
C PRO A 136 -20.96 -20.36 -1.39
N ARG A 137 -21.34 -21.29 -0.50
CA ARG A 137 -20.88 -21.27 0.90
C ARG A 137 -19.35 -21.39 1.03
N PHE A 138 -18.72 -22.23 0.21
CA PHE A 138 -17.26 -22.35 0.18
C PHE A 138 -16.59 -21.17 -0.51
N GLN A 139 -17.27 -20.53 -1.47
CA GLN A 139 -16.78 -19.30 -2.08
C GLN A 139 -16.63 -18.19 -1.04
N VAL A 140 -17.69 -17.97 -0.24
CA VAL A 140 -17.68 -17.01 0.86
C VAL A 140 -16.64 -17.38 1.90
N LEU A 141 -16.61 -18.65 2.34
CA LEU A 141 -15.66 -19.10 3.37
C LEU A 141 -14.19 -18.89 2.97
N LEU A 142 -13.84 -19.08 1.70
CA LEU A 142 -12.47 -18.91 1.22
C LEU A 142 -12.12 -17.46 0.91
N TYR A 143 -13.07 -16.67 0.42
CA TYR A 143 -12.80 -15.30 -0.02
C TYR A 143 -12.88 -14.29 1.13
N LEU A 144 -13.84 -14.44 2.04
CA LEU A 144 -14.09 -13.47 3.11
C LEU A 144 -12.87 -13.22 4.02
N PRO A 145 -12.10 -14.26 4.44
CA PRO A 145 -10.88 -14.02 5.23
C PRO A 145 -9.82 -13.22 4.47
N VAL A 146 -9.65 -13.48 3.17
CA VAL A 146 -8.72 -12.75 2.31
C VAL A 146 -9.18 -11.31 2.13
N PHE A 147 -10.48 -11.10 1.93
CA PHE A 147 -11.08 -9.76 1.82
C PHE A 147 -10.78 -8.91 3.06
N PHE A 148 -11.06 -9.44 4.25
CA PHE A 148 -10.80 -8.72 5.50
C PHE A 148 -9.31 -8.58 5.80
N ALA A 149 -8.47 -9.56 5.45
CA ALA A 149 -7.02 -9.46 5.62
C ALA A 149 -6.43 -8.34 4.76
N VAL A 150 -6.75 -8.28 3.47
CA VAL A 150 -6.29 -7.23 2.57
C VAL A 150 -6.83 -5.87 2.99
N GLY A 151 -8.14 -5.78 3.28
CA GLY A 151 -8.74 -4.55 3.80
C GLY A 151 -8.07 -4.08 5.10
N SER A 152 -7.71 -5.01 5.98
CA SER A 152 -6.99 -4.71 7.22
C SER A 152 -5.55 -4.25 6.96
N ILE A 153 -4.82 -4.83 6.00
CA ILE A 153 -3.45 -4.38 5.68
C ILE A 153 -3.47 -2.95 5.14
N ILE A 154 -4.43 -2.60 4.29
CA ILE A 154 -4.60 -1.24 3.79
C ILE A 154 -5.00 -0.29 4.91
N ARG A 155 -5.92 -0.70 5.77
CA ARG A 155 -6.36 0.13 6.89
C ARG A 155 -5.28 0.33 7.97
N ASN A 156 -4.46 -0.68 8.23
CA ASN A 156 -3.42 -0.69 9.26
C ASN A 156 -2.07 -0.18 8.75
N ALA A 157 -2.06 0.72 7.77
CA ALA A 157 -0.81 1.27 7.28
C ALA A 157 0.01 2.03 8.32
N THR A 158 -0.41 2.07 9.59
CA THR A 158 0.19 2.87 10.65
C THR A 158 -0.15 2.35 12.04
N GLY A 159 0.89 1.97 12.78
CA GLY A 159 0.88 1.90 14.23
C GLY A 159 2.17 2.55 14.69
N SER A 160 2.08 3.50 15.63
CA SER A 160 3.22 3.95 16.42
C SER A 160 3.68 2.81 17.30
N ASP A 161 4.99 2.65 17.41
CA ASP A 161 5.62 1.69 18.31
C ASP A 161 6.87 2.37 18.83
N GLU A 162 6.91 2.60 20.14
CA GLU A 162 7.98 3.32 20.85
C GLU A 162 9.37 2.72 20.60
N THR A 163 9.43 1.47 20.13
CA THR A 163 10.67 0.79 19.74
C THR A 163 11.15 1.14 18.33
N LEU A 164 10.48 2.02 17.59
CA LEU A 164 10.84 2.40 16.22
C LEU A 164 11.66 3.70 16.17
N PHE A 165 12.60 3.77 15.23
CA PHE A 165 13.29 5.01 14.90
C PHE A 165 12.27 6.07 14.47
N LEU A 166 12.25 7.22 15.15
CA LEU A 166 11.26 8.29 15.01
C LEU A 166 9.81 7.91 15.40
N ASN A 167 9.58 6.77 16.06
CA ASN A 167 8.23 6.29 16.41
C ASN A 167 7.33 6.03 15.18
N PHE A 168 7.93 5.96 13.97
CA PHE A 168 7.23 5.80 12.70
C PHE A 168 7.22 4.36 12.23
N SER A 169 6.05 3.92 11.78
CA SER A 169 5.87 2.65 11.12
C SER A 169 6.47 2.66 9.70
N PRO A 170 7.12 1.58 9.20
CA PRO A 170 7.43 1.40 7.75
C PRO A 170 6.19 1.44 6.85
N TRP A 171 5.04 1.35 7.49
CA TRP A 171 3.79 0.90 6.93
C TRP A 171 3.05 1.86 5.97
N PRO A 172 3.37 3.15 5.80
CA PRO A 172 2.74 3.91 4.73
C PRO A 172 3.38 3.57 3.37
N ALA A 173 4.71 3.66 3.22
CA ALA A 173 5.34 3.60 1.90
C ALA A 173 5.17 2.24 1.19
N ILE A 174 5.48 1.12 1.85
CA ILE A 174 5.53 -0.19 1.17
C ILE A 174 4.14 -0.74 0.83
N PRO A 175 3.15 -0.75 1.75
CA PRO A 175 1.77 -1.12 1.43
C PRO A 175 1.11 -0.15 0.45
N VAL A 176 1.36 1.16 0.52
CA VAL A 176 0.81 2.12 -0.45
C VAL A 176 1.39 1.87 -1.84
N LEU A 177 2.72 1.81 -1.99
CA LEU A 177 3.35 1.53 -3.29
C LEU A 177 2.98 0.13 -3.81
N GLY A 178 2.99 -0.88 -2.96
CA GLY A 178 2.71 -2.25 -3.36
C GLY A 178 1.24 -2.53 -3.65
N LEU A 179 0.32 -2.11 -2.78
CA LEU A 179 -1.11 -2.39 -2.92
C LEU A 179 -1.84 -1.29 -3.69
N GLU A 180 -1.61 -0.02 -3.38
CA GLU A 180 -2.31 1.08 -4.07
C GLU A 180 -1.76 1.39 -5.45
N ILE A 181 -0.45 1.22 -5.73
CA ILE A 181 0.07 1.35 -7.10
C ILE A 181 0.10 -0.01 -7.79
N GLY A 182 0.78 -1.00 -7.17
CA GLY A 182 0.97 -2.32 -7.76
C GLY A 182 -0.34 -3.10 -7.97
N ALA A 183 -1.03 -3.48 -6.88
CA ALA A 183 -2.24 -4.31 -6.99
C ALA A 183 -3.39 -3.58 -7.69
N TYR A 184 -3.57 -2.28 -7.42
CA TYR A 184 -4.53 -1.43 -8.14
C TYR A 184 -4.23 -1.32 -9.63
N GLY A 185 -2.96 -1.11 -10.01
CA GLY A 185 -2.52 -1.04 -11.40
C GLY A 185 -2.76 -2.35 -12.14
N ILE A 186 -2.39 -3.49 -11.55
CA ILE A 186 -2.69 -4.81 -12.11
C ILE A 186 -4.19 -5.00 -12.27
N THR A 187 -5.00 -4.57 -11.29
CA THR A 187 -6.47 -4.63 -11.36
C THR A 187 -7.02 -3.84 -12.54
N GLY A 188 -6.54 -2.60 -12.74
CA GLY A 188 -6.89 -1.77 -13.90
C GLY A 188 -6.54 -2.44 -15.23
N ILE A 189 -5.34 -3.05 -15.31
CA ILE A 189 -4.92 -3.85 -16.47
C ILE A 189 -5.91 -5.01 -16.67
N LEU A 190 -6.21 -5.81 -15.64
CA LEU A 190 -7.12 -6.95 -15.75
C LEU A 190 -8.52 -6.54 -16.24
N PHE A 191 -9.07 -5.41 -15.78
CA PHE A 191 -10.33 -4.86 -16.28
C PHE A 191 -10.23 -4.45 -17.76
N GLY A 192 -9.18 -3.73 -18.14
CA GLY A 192 -8.93 -3.37 -19.54
C GLY A 192 -8.83 -4.60 -20.45
N LEU A 193 -8.15 -5.64 -19.99
CA LEU A 193 -8.03 -6.92 -20.69
C LEU A 193 -9.37 -7.66 -20.79
N ALA A 194 -10.19 -7.63 -19.74
CA ALA A 194 -11.53 -8.19 -19.77
C ALA A 194 -12.39 -7.50 -20.85
N LEU A 195 -12.36 -6.16 -20.91
CA LEU A 195 -13.07 -5.37 -21.91
C LEU A 195 -12.60 -5.66 -23.34
N GLY A 196 -11.28 -5.70 -23.56
CA GLY A 196 -10.71 -6.02 -24.87
C GLY A 196 -11.06 -7.43 -25.35
N LEU A 197 -10.97 -8.43 -24.46
CA LEU A 197 -11.35 -9.81 -24.81
C LEU A 197 -12.87 -9.97 -25.00
N ALA A 198 -13.69 -9.26 -24.22
CA ALA A 198 -15.14 -9.25 -24.41
C ALA A 198 -15.50 -8.66 -25.78
N GLY A 199 -14.85 -7.54 -26.15
CA GLY A 199 -14.95 -6.92 -27.47
C GLY A 199 -14.60 -7.89 -28.60
N ALA A 200 -13.46 -8.57 -28.49
CA ALA A 200 -13.03 -9.59 -29.46
C ALA A 200 -14.01 -10.78 -29.55
N GLY A 201 -14.69 -11.11 -28.45
CA GLY A 201 -15.66 -12.19 -28.36
C GLY A 201 -17.04 -11.91 -28.95
N LEU A 202 -17.41 -10.63 -29.13
CA LEU A 202 -18.67 -10.23 -29.77
C LEU A 202 -18.65 -10.64 -31.26
N ALA A 203 -19.77 -11.16 -31.79
CA ALA A 203 -19.87 -11.70 -33.15
C ALA A 203 -19.63 -10.65 -34.27
N ASN A 204 -19.33 -11.12 -35.49
CA ASN A 204 -18.95 -10.28 -36.65
C ASN A 204 -19.97 -9.22 -37.06
N SER A 205 -21.20 -9.26 -36.54
CA SER A 205 -22.30 -8.37 -36.95
C SER A 205 -22.25 -6.95 -36.37
N ARG A 206 -21.33 -6.63 -35.44
CA ARG A 206 -21.26 -5.29 -34.81
C ARG A 206 -19.82 -4.77 -34.70
N GLY A 207 -19.20 -4.48 -35.85
CA GLY A 207 -17.80 -4.03 -35.94
C GLY A 207 -17.46 -2.80 -35.09
N TRP A 208 -18.38 -1.83 -34.97
CA TRP A 208 -18.18 -0.63 -34.15
C TRP A 208 -18.12 -0.93 -32.65
N LEU A 209 -18.91 -1.89 -32.14
CA LEU A 209 -18.85 -2.30 -30.73
C LEU A 209 -17.53 -2.98 -30.38
N ARG A 210 -16.96 -3.73 -31.33
CA ARG A 210 -15.63 -4.32 -31.16
C ARG A 210 -14.57 -3.23 -31.07
N ALA A 211 -14.57 -2.29 -32.00
CA ALA A 211 -13.63 -1.18 -32.01
C ALA A 211 -13.73 -0.35 -30.71
N LEU A 212 -14.95 -0.07 -30.25
CA LEU A 212 -15.19 0.61 -28.99
C LEU A 212 -14.67 -0.19 -27.78
N ALA A 213 -14.98 -1.48 -27.70
CA ALA A 213 -14.53 -2.32 -26.58
C ALA A 213 -13.01 -2.50 -26.55
N PHE A 214 -12.34 -2.53 -27.70
CA PHE A 214 -10.87 -2.50 -27.78
C PHE A 214 -10.30 -1.16 -27.34
N ALA A 215 -10.87 -0.05 -27.82
CA ALA A 215 -10.44 1.29 -27.42
C ALA A 215 -10.61 1.49 -25.91
N LEU A 216 -11.77 1.11 -25.36
CA LEU A 216 -12.02 1.12 -23.92
C LEU A 216 -11.08 0.18 -23.18
N GLY A 217 -10.81 -1.03 -23.68
CA GLY A 217 -9.88 -1.96 -23.05
C GLY A 217 -8.44 -1.44 -22.98
N ALA A 218 -7.99 -0.67 -23.98
CA ALA A 218 -6.68 -0.03 -24.01
C ALA A 218 -6.62 1.24 -23.14
N LEU A 219 -7.69 2.04 -23.12
CA LEU A 219 -7.75 3.29 -22.37
C LEU A 219 -8.10 3.08 -20.89
N PHE A 220 -8.84 2.01 -20.55
CA PHE A 220 -9.33 1.80 -19.19
C PHE A 220 -8.22 1.78 -18.13
N PRO A 221 -7.09 1.06 -18.31
CA PRO A 221 -6.05 1.07 -17.29
C PRO A 221 -5.42 2.45 -17.10
N LEU A 222 -5.33 3.27 -18.17
CA LEU A 222 -4.86 4.66 -18.08
C LEU A 222 -5.85 5.53 -17.32
N LEU A 223 -7.15 5.44 -17.64
CA LEU A 223 -8.21 6.16 -16.94
C LEU A 223 -8.33 5.73 -15.48
N TRP A 224 -8.19 4.43 -15.21
CA TRP A 224 -8.18 3.83 -13.89
C TRP A 224 -7.04 4.39 -13.04
N PHE A 225 -5.83 4.45 -13.59
CA PHE A 225 -4.67 5.01 -12.90
C PHE A 225 -4.80 6.53 -12.72
N ALA A 226 -5.20 7.26 -13.76
CA ALA A 226 -5.38 8.71 -13.74
C ALA A 226 -6.50 9.17 -12.81
N SER A 227 -7.52 8.33 -12.55
CA SER A 227 -8.56 8.63 -11.57
C SER A 227 -8.04 8.66 -10.12
N ARG A 228 -6.82 8.15 -9.90
CA ARG A 228 -6.29 7.91 -8.55
C ARG A 228 -4.98 8.64 -8.24
N PHE A 229 -4.10 8.82 -9.22
CA PHE A 229 -2.78 9.40 -9.02
C PHE A 229 -2.65 10.77 -9.71
N PRO A 230 -2.10 11.79 -9.02
CA PRO A 230 -1.78 13.07 -9.64
C PRO A 230 -0.74 12.92 -10.77
N ARG A 231 -0.63 13.94 -11.64
CA ARG A 231 0.09 13.86 -12.94
C ARG A 231 1.57 13.49 -12.84
N THR A 232 2.23 13.69 -11.70
CA THR A 232 3.66 13.45 -11.47
C THR A 232 4.00 11.95 -11.41
N ASP A 233 3.14 11.11 -10.84
CA ASP A 233 3.32 9.65 -10.75
C ASP A 233 2.83 8.88 -12.00
N LEU A 234 2.27 9.59 -12.98
CA LEU A 234 1.62 8.98 -14.13
C LEU A 234 2.62 8.28 -15.07
N THR A 235 3.86 8.73 -15.16
CA THR A 235 4.85 8.23 -16.15
C THR A 235 5.25 6.77 -15.91
N ILE A 236 5.49 6.38 -14.66
CA ILE A 236 5.82 4.99 -14.29
C ILE A 236 4.59 4.09 -14.45
N GLY A 237 3.43 4.54 -13.98
CA GLY A 237 2.16 3.83 -14.12
C GLY A 237 1.76 3.60 -15.58
N VAL A 238 1.89 4.63 -16.43
CA VAL A 238 1.62 4.58 -17.87
C VAL A 238 2.57 3.61 -18.57
N SER A 239 3.85 3.55 -18.20
CA SER A 239 4.83 2.66 -18.84
C SER A 239 4.54 1.18 -18.57
N ILE A 240 4.18 0.84 -17.33
CA ILE A 240 3.81 -0.53 -16.93
C ILE A 240 2.48 -0.94 -17.60
N VAL A 241 1.52 -0.03 -17.62
CA VAL A 241 0.21 -0.21 -18.28
C VAL A 241 0.37 -0.40 -19.79
N ALA A 242 1.18 0.43 -20.44
CA ALA A 242 1.42 0.38 -21.87
C ALA A 242 2.13 -0.92 -22.28
N LEU A 243 3.16 -1.34 -21.54
CA LEU A 243 3.86 -2.60 -21.78
C LEU A 243 2.91 -3.81 -21.63
N GLY A 244 2.09 -3.82 -20.58
CA GLY A 244 1.08 -4.86 -20.35
C GLY A 244 0.02 -4.91 -21.44
N ALA A 245 -0.45 -3.75 -21.92
CA ALA A 245 -1.42 -3.63 -23.00
C ALA A 245 -0.84 -4.12 -24.35
N VAL A 246 0.43 -3.79 -24.66
CA VAL A 246 1.11 -4.20 -25.90
C VAL A 246 1.34 -5.71 -25.93
N CYS A 247 1.87 -6.31 -24.86
CA CYS A 247 2.09 -7.76 -24.78
C CYS A 247 0.77 -8.55 -24.95
N MET A 248 -0.32 -8.03 -24.38
CA MET A 248 -1.64 -8.64 -24.48
C MET A 248 -2.30 -8.46 -25.85
N PHE A 249 -2.13 -7.30 -26.48
CA PHE A 249 -2.58 -7.06 -27.86
C PHE A 249 -1.94 -8.07 -28.82
N VAL A 250 -0.62 -8.24 -28.73
CA VAL A 250 0.14 -9.23 -29.52
C VAL A 250 -0.33 -10.66 -29.23
N PHE A 251 -0.61 -11.01 -27.97
CA PHE A 251 -1.13 -12.34 -27.61
C PHE A 251 -2.55 -12.60 -28.12
N SER A 252 -3.40 -11.57 -28.17
CA SER A 252 -4.78 -11.67 -28.66
C SER A 252 -4.86 -11.83 -30.19
N TRP A 253 -3.89 -11.28 -30.92
CA TRP A 253 -3.84 -11.29 -32.39
C TRP A 253 -3.51 -12.67 -32.97
N THR A 254 -2.76 -13.50 -32.24
CA THR A 254 -2.11 -14.70 -32.82
C THR A 254 -3.01 -15.92 -32.99
N ARG A 255 -4.34 -15.88 -32.71
CA ARG A 255 -5.09 -17.15 -32.57
C ARG A 255 -6.64 -17.06 -32.76
N ALA A 256 -7.07 -17.23 -34.02
CA ALA A 256 -8.24 -17.90 -34.64
C ALA A 256 -9.74 -17.68 -34.23
N ARG A 257 -10.49 -17.06 -35.17
CA ARG A 257 -11.85 -17.24 -35.75
C ARG A 257 -13.03 -18.03 -35.13
N ASP A 258 -12.87 -19.03 -34.25
CA ASP A 258 -14.00 -19.86 -33.70
C ASP A 258 -14.28 -19.61 -32.19
N ARG A 259 -13.84 -18.47 -31.67
CA ARG A 259 -13.55 -18.28 -30.23
C ARG A 259 -14.47 -17.36 -29.45
N GLY A 260 -15.61 -16.93 -29.99
CA GLY A 260 -16.47 -15.92 -29.35
C GLY A 260 -16.81 -16.26 -27.90
N GLN A 261 -17.36 -17.46 -27.66
CA GLN A 261 -17.75 -17.90 -26.31
C GLN A 261 -16.55 -18.13 -25.38
N GLU A 262 -15.43 -18.64 -25.89
CA GLU A 262 -14.23 -18.86 -25.08
C GLU A 262 -13.55 -17.54 -24.70
N LEU A 263 -13.57 -16.52 -25.57
CA LEU A 263 -13.09 -15.17 -25.28
C LEU A 263 -13.96 -14.49 -24.23
N LEU A 264 -15.29 -14.58 -24.36
CA LEU A 264 -16.23 -14.07 -23.35
C LEU A 264 -16.04 -14.75 -22.00
N ARG A 265 -15.80 -16.06 -21.98
CA ARG A 265 -15.52 -16.83 -20.76
C ARG A 265 -14.22 -16.37 -20.10
N ARG A 266 -13.16 -16.11 -20.87
CA ARG A 266 -11.89 -15.56 -20.36
C ARG A 266 -12.06 -14.14 -19.84
N ALA A 267 -12.79 -13.29 -20.57
CA ALA A 267 -13.14 -11.95 -20.14
C ALA A 267 -13.88 -11.98 -18.79
N THR A 268 -14.81 -12.92 -18.61
CA THR A 268 -15.54 -13.11 -17.35
C THR A 268 -14.59 -13.44 -16.19
N TYR A 269 -13.61 -14.33 -16.41
CA TYR A 269 -12.64 -14.67 -15.36
C TYR A 269 -11.67 -13.53 -15.04
N LEU A 270 -11.26 -12.75 -16.04
CA LEU A 270 -10.46 -11.54 -15.83
C LEU A 270 -11.24 -10.49 -15.03
N PHE A 271 -12.48 -10.21 -15.43
CA PHE A 271 -13.34 -9.25 -14.76
C PHE A 271 -13.63 -9.66 -13.31
N LEU A 272 -13.98 -10.93 -13.07
CA LEU A 272 -14.23 -11.42 -11.73
C LEU A 272 -12.95 -11.40 -10.88
N GLY A 273 -11.80 -11.82 -11.43
CA GLY A 273 -10.51 -11.75 -10.75
C GLY A 273 -10.16 -10.31 -10.35
N ALA A 274 -10.30 -9.36 -11.28
CA ALA A 274 -10.11 -7.94 -11.01
C ALA A 274 -11.06 -7.43 -9.92
N SER A 275 -12.35 -7.78 -9.99
CA SER A 275 -13.36 -7.37 -9.00
C SER A 275 -13.06 -7.91 -7.60
N MET A 276 -12.60 -9.17 -7.52
CA MET A 276 -12.22 -9.79 -6.26
C MET A 276 -11.01 -9.12 -5.59
N VAL A 277 -10.14 -8.48 -6.37
CA VAL A 277 -9.02 -7.69 -5.84
C VAL A 277 -9.46 -6.27 -5.55
N ALA A 278 -10.22 -5.64 -6.45
CA ALA A 278 -10.73 -4.29 -6.28
C ALA A 278 -11.54 -4.14 -4.99
N ALA A 279 -12.47 -5.06 -4.72
CA ALA A 279 -13.41 -4.92 -3.60
C ALA A 279 -12.71 -4.72 -2.23
N PRO A 280 -11.75 -5.55 -1.79
CA PRO A 280 -11.05 -5.31 -0.53
C PRO A 280 -10.12 -4.09 -0.59
N LEU A 281 -9.57 -3.74 -1.76
CA LEU A 281 -8.76 -2.53 -1.93
C LEU A 281 -9.60 -1.27 -1.65
N PHE A 282 -10.76 -1.14 -2.30
CA PHE A 282 -11.66 0.00 -2.11
C PHE A 282 -12.27 0.00 -0.72
N PHE A 283 -12.65 -1.16 -0.18
CA PHE A 283 -13.21 -1.26 1.17
C PHE A 283 -12.20 -0.83 2.22
N GLY A 284 -10.97 -1.37 2.18
CA GLY A 284 -9.90 -0.99 3.11
C GLY A 284 -9.58 0.50 3.00
N ARG A 285 -9.56 1.04 1.78
CA ARG A 285 -9.30 2.47 1.55
C ARG A 285 -10.43 3.37 2.07
N ALA A 286 -11.69 3.06 1.76
CA ALA A 286 -12.83 3.85 2.22
C ALA A 286 -12.89 3.90 3.76
N LEU A 287 -12.55 2.80 4.42
CA LEU A 287 -12.41 2.77 5.87
C LEU A 287 -11.25 3.66 6.34
N ALA A 288 -10.08 3.58 5.71
CA ALA A 288 -8.95 4.43 6.04
C ALA A 288 -9.24 5.93 5.85
N ASP A 289 -9.93 6.29 4.76
CA ASP A 289 -10.35 7.67 4.50
C ASP A 289 -11.39 8.16 5.52
N GLY A 290 -12.32 7.29 5.94
CA GLY A 290 -13.29 7.60 6.99
C GLY A 290 -12.62 7.78 8.36
N ASP A 291 -11.70 6.90 8.71
CA ASP A 291 -10.89 6.99 9.92
C ASP A 291 -10.06 8.30 9.95
N TYR A 292 -9.49 8.68 8.80
CA TYR A 292 -8.79 9.95 8.63
C TYR A 292 -9.72 11.15 8.82
N ALA A 293 -10.88 11.17 8.15
CA ALA A 293 -11.83 12.27 8.24
C ALA A 293 -12.33 12.48 9.68
N VAL A 294 -12.62 11.40 10.41
CA VAL A 294 -13.00 11.47 11.83
C VAL A 294 -11.86 12.00 12.69
N THR A 295 -10.64 11.51 12.46
CA THR A 295 -9.47 11.93 13.24
C THR A 295 -9.19 13.42 13.03
N ARG A 296 -9.21 13.89 11.78
CA ARG A 296 -8.95 15.29 11.41
C ARG A 296 -10.06 16.26 11.80
N HIS A 297 -11.32 15.95 11.48
CA HIS A 297 -12.40 16.94 11.60
C HIS A 297 -13.16 16.88 12.92
N ILE A 298 -12.96 15.83 13.73
CA ILE A 298 -13.69 15.65 14.99
C ILE A 298 -12.71 15.58 16.16
N ARG A 299 -11.74 14.66 16.12
CA ARG A 299 -10.86 14.40 17.27
C ARG A 299 -9.82 15.50 17.47
N ALA A 300 -9.17 15.89 16.38
CA ALA A 300 -8.26 17.03 16.36
C ALA A 300 -8.95 18.33 16.79
N GLN A 301 -10.15 18.61 16.28
CA GLN A 301 -10.91 19.81 16.65
C GLN A 301 -11.19 19.87 18.16
N ALA A 302 -11.58 18.76 18.78
CA ALA A 302 -11.81 18.71 20.21
C ALA A 302 -10.56 19.02 21.06
N ILE A 303 -9.36 18.67 20.57
CA ILE A 303 -8.10 19.04 21.23
C ILE A 303 -7.85 20.54 21.09
N ILE A 304 -8.11 21.13 19.93
CA ILE A 304 -7.95 22.57 19.70
C ILE A 304 -8.87 23.36 20.63
N ASP A 305 -10.16 23.00 20.66
CA ASP A 305 -11.14 23.70 21.48
C ASP A 305 -10.75 23.64 22.97
N ALA A 306 -10.16 22.53 23.42
CA ALA A 306 -9.61 22.37 24.76
C ALA A 306 -8.32 23.18 25.00
N LEU A 307 -7.40 23.22 24.03
CA LEU A 307 -6.18 24.04 24.10
C LEU A 307 -6.50 25.54 24.15
N GLU A 308 -7.48 26.00 23.37
CA GLU A 308 -7.93 27.39 23.39
C GLU A 308 -8.55 27.75 24.75
N ALA A 309 -9.36 26.85 25.32
CA ALA A 309 -9.94 27.05 26.65
C ALA A 309 -8.85 27.09 27.75
N PHE A 310 -7.89 26.16 27.71
CA PHE A 310 -6.76 26.13 28.66
C PHE A 310 -5.93 27.41 28.56
N TYR A 311 -5.61 27.85 27.35
CA TYR A 311 -4.83 29.07 27.13
C TYR A 311 -5.55 30.32 27.64
N ARG A 312 -6.88 30.42 27.47
CA ARG A 312 -7.66 31.55 28.00
C ARG A 312 -7.59 31.65 29.52
N ASP A 313 -7.48 30.52 30.20
CA ASP A 313 -7.49 30.46 31.67
C ASP A 313 -6.09 30.59 32.27
N GLU A 314 -5.08 29.95 31.66
CA GLU A 314 -3.70 29.89 32.19
C GLU A 314 -2.72 30.85 31.51
N SER A 315 -3.13 31.51 30.40
CA SER A 315 -2.29 32.38 29.56
C SER A 315 -1.01 31.70 29.04
N ALA A 316 -0.98 30.37 29.03
CA ALA A 316 0.12 29.55 28.55
C ALA A 316 -0.43 28.25 27.93
N TYR A 317 0.35 27.64 27.03
CA TYR A 317 0.04 26.31 26.51
C TYR A 317 0.54 25.23 27.48
N PRO A 318 -0.15 24.07 27.60
CA PRO A 318 0.24 23.02 28.53
C PRO A 318 1.56 22.35 28.13
N GLU A 319 2.39 21.94 29.08
CA GLU A 319 3.63 21.22 28.75
C GLU A 319 3.30 19.82 28.18
N ASP A 320 2.27 19.17 28.74
CA ASP A 320 1.69 17.90 28.29
C ASP A 320 0.18 18.01 28.04
N LEU A 321 -0.33 17.34 27.00
CA LEU A 321 -1.77 17.27 26.73
C LEU A 321 -2.56 16.58 27.85
N GLU A 322 -1.94 15.78 28.72
CA GLU A 322 -2.62 15.24 29.92
C GLU A 322 -3.12 16.35 30.86
N GLU A 323 -2.51 17.54 30.83
CA GLU A 323 -2.98 18.70 31.60
C GLU A 323 -4.38 19.17 31.17
N LEU A 324 -4.77 18.96 29.90
CA LEU A 324 -6.12 19.24 29.42
C LEU A 324 -7.17 18.35 30.10
N VAL A 325 -6.79 17.09 30.40
CA VAL A 325 -7.65 16.15 31.12
C VAL A 325 -7.68 16.50 32.61
N ASN A 326 -6.51 16.72 33.20
CA ASN A 326 -6.39 17.07 34.62
C ASN A 326 -7.08 18.40 34.96
N GLY A 327 -7.08 19.35 34.02
CA GLY A 327 -7.76 20.65 34.12
C GLY A 327 -9.27 20.60 33.82
N ASN A 328 -9.85 19.43 33.53
CA ASN A 328 -11.25 19.25 33.11
C ASN A 328 -11.65 20.02 31.84
N TYR A 329 -10.69 20.39 30.99
CA TYR A 329 -10.98 20.91 29.65
C TYR A 329 -11.42 19.79 28.70
N MET A 330 -11.12 18.53 29.04
CA MET A 330 -11.66 17.36 28.36
C MET A 330 -11.76 16.13 29.27
N ASP A 331 -12.68 15.22 28.93
CA ASP A 331 -12.85 13.96 29.67
C ASP A 331 -11.69 12.98 29.47
N SER A 332 -11.11 12.95 28.27
CA SER A 332 -9.97 12.09 27.93
C SER A 332 -9.34 12.52 26.60
N LEU A 333 -8.04 12.24 26.43
CA LEU A 333 -7.36 12.51 25.18
C LEU A 333 -7.93 11.67 24.02
N PRO A 334 -8.36 12.29 22.90
CA PRO A 334 -8.95 11.58 21.79
C PRO A 334 -7.86 10.86 21.03
N LYS A 335 -7.78 9.54 21.21
CA LYS A 335 -6.80 8.71 20.49
C LYS A 335 -7.14 8.69 19.00
N PRO A 336 -6.17 8.59 18.08
CA PRO A 336 -6.46 8.39 16.65
C PRO A 336 -7.31 7.14 16.38
N ARG A 337 -8.09 7.16 15.29
CA ARG A 337 -8.84 5.98 14.85
C ARG A 337 -8.06 5.19 13.83
N ILE A 338 -6.90 4.67 14.22
CA ILE A 338 -6.01 4.01 13.27
C ILE A 338 -6.01 2.50 13.51
N GLY A 339 -6.25 1.74 12.44
CA GLY A 339 -5.96 0.31 12.41
C GLY A 339 -6.98 -0.63 13.07
N PHE A 340 -6.47 -1.63 13.79
CA PHE A 340 -7.18 -2.80 14.31
C PHE A 340 -8.13 -2.50 15.49
N GLU A 341 -8.87 -1.38 15.49
CA GLU A 341 -9.79 -1.04 16.59
C GLU A 341 -10.77 -2.16 16.90
N ILE A 342 -11.21 -2.91 15.88
CA ILE A 342 -12.06 -4.08 16.09
C ILE A 342 -11.32 -5.23 16.82
N TYR A 343 -10.04 -5.46 16.56
CA TYR A 343 -9.27 -6.49 17.29
C TYR A 343 -8.82 -6.01 18.67
N TYR A 344 -8.59 -4.70 18.87
CA TYR A 344 -8.43 -4.13 20.21
C TYR A 344 -9.72 -4.27 21.02
N THR A 345 -10.87 -4.00 20.41
CA THR A 345 -12.20 -4.11 21.04
C THR A 345 -12.57 -5.57 21.32
N LEU A 346 -12.19 -6.49 20.43
CA LEU A 346 -12.36 -7.93 20.62
C LEU A 346 -11.28 -8.57 21.52
N GLY A 347 -10.36 -7.77 22.10
CA GLY A 347 -9.33 -8.24 23.04
C GLY A 347 -8.21 -9.09 22.41
N GLY A 348 -8.11 -9.13 21.08
CA GLY A 348 -7.09 -9.89 20.36
C GLY A 348 -5.72 -9.19 20.29
N LEU A 349 -5.67 -7.88 20.54
CA LEU A 349 -4.45 -7.07 20.56
C LEU A 349 -4.52 -6.02 21.69
N LYS A 350 -3.38 -5.63 22.25
CA LYS A 350 -3.28 -4.47 23.15
C LYS A 350 -3.31 -3.18 22.34
N ARG A 351 -4.02 -2.16 22.82
CA ARG A 351 -4.00 -0.83 22.20
C ARG A 351 -2.60 -0.22 22.37
N PRO A 352 -2.01 0.37 21.31
CA PRO A 352 -0.78 1.12 21.45
C PRO A 352 -1.01 2.35 22.32
N GLU A 353 0.03 2.73 23.06
CA GLU A 353 0.12 4.03 23.73
C GLU A 353 0.51 5.07 22.66
N PHE A 354 -0.14 6.23 22.70
CA PHE A 354 0.10 7.33 21.75
C PHE A 354 0.72 8.45 22.57
N GLU A 355 2.00 8.72 22.33
CA GLU A 355 2.70 9.86 22.91
C GLU A 355 2.53 11.09 22.01
N TYR A 356 2.08 12.18 22.61
CA TYR A 356 2.03 13.48 21.97
C TYR A 356 3.33 14.22 22.28
N ARG A 357 4.03 14.70 21.24
CA ARG A 357 5.28 15.44 21.44
C ARG A 357 5.07 16.93 21.25
N ASN A 358 5.39 17.67 22.30
CA ASN A 358 5.54 19.11 22.27
C ASN A 358 6.87 19.45 21.55
N LEU A 359 6.83 20.33 20.54
CA LEU A 359 8.02 20.82 19.82
C LEU A 359 8.33 22.29 20.15
N GLY A 360 7.90 22.78 21.31
CA GLY A 360 8.04 24.18 21.72
C GLY A 360 6.76 24.95 21.41
N PRO A 361 6.74 25.86 20.42
CA PRO A 361 5.54 26.65 20.09
C PRO A 361 4.54 25.88 19.21
N SER A 362 4.71 24.58 18.95
CA SER A 362 3.81 23.80 18.11
C SER A 362 3.58 22.39 18.66
N TYR A 363 2.36 21.88 18.49
CA TYR A 363 2.05 20.48 18.74
C TYR A 363 1.99 19.75 17.40
N VAL A 364 2.75 18.66 17.28
CA VAL A 364 2.59 17.75 16.14
C VAL A 364 1.64 16.65 16.56
N LEU A 365 0.45 16.64 15.96
CA LEU A 365 -0.52 15.58 16.08
C LEU A 365 -0.30 14.62 14.91
N GLU A 366 0.67 13.73 15.07
CA GLU A 366 1.02 12.81 13.99
C GLU A 366 0.05 11.63 13.91
N PHE A 367 -0.86 11.74 12.95
CA PHE A 367 -1.74 10.65 12.55
C PHE A 367 -1.15 9.97 11.34
N SER A 368 -0.28 9.02 11.60
CA SER A 368 0.20 8.18 10.52
C SER A 368 -1.06 7.45 9.93
N SER A 369 -1.34 7.56 8.63
CA SER A 369 -2.37 6.79 7.90
C SER A 369 -1.86 6.43 6.48
N THR A 370 -2.60 5.65 5.67
CA THR A 370 -2.24 5.40 4.25
C THR A 370 -2.12 6.66 3.41
N ALA A 371 -2.78 7.74 3.83
CA ALA A 371 -2.35 9.08 3.49
C ALA A 371 -1.41 9.50 4.61
N TRP A 372 -0.10 9.53 4.34
CA TRP A 372 0.89 10.00 5.29
C TRP A 372 0.62 11.49 5.51
N VAL A 373 -0.19 11.82 6.51
CA VAL A 373 -0.52 13.21 6.84
C VAL A 373 0.04 13.46 8.22
N MET A 374 1.24 14.02 8.23
CA MET A 374 1.75 14.71 9.41
C MET A 374 0.91 15.97 9.51
N CYS A 375 0.19 16.10 10.61
CA CYS A 375 -0.55 17.30 10.87
C CYS A 375 0.13 18.04 12.02
N SER A 376 0.64 19.22 11.72
CA SER A 376 1.10 20.15 12.74
C SER A 376 -0.02 21.12 13.07
N TYR A 377 -0.24 21.34 14.36
CA TYR A 377 -0.98 22.50 14.84
C TYR A 377 0.04 23.58 15.17
N ASN A 378 -0.02 24.68 14.41
CA ASN A 378 0.64 25.91 14.80
C ASN A 378 -0.42 26.74 15.56
N PRO A 379 -0.23 27.01 16.86
CA PRO A 379 -1.12 27.90 17.58
C PRO A 379 -1.12 29.29 16.91
N PRO A 380 -2.22 30.06 17.05
CA PRO A 380 -2.21 31.45 16.64
C PRO A 380 -1.08 32.16 17.40
N TRP A 381 -0.17 32.80 16.67
CA TRP A 381 0.79 33.72 17.28
C TRP A 381 -0.02 34.90 17.82
N ILE A 382 -0.14 34.99 19.14
CA ILE A 382 -0.51 36.26 19.76
C ILE A 382 0.82 36.99 19.88
N LEU A 383 0.96 38.07 19.09
CA LEU A 383 2.05 39.02 19.18
C LEU A 383 2.29 39.35 20.65
N ASP A 384 3.54 39.26 21.11
CA ASP A 384 3.90 39.92 22.36
C ASP A 384 3.45 41.39 22.26
N ASP A 385 3.05 42.02 23.37
CA ASP A 385 2.51 43.40 23.39
C ASP A 385 3.42 44.47 22.72
N ASP A 386 4.64 44.08 22.31
CA ASP A 386 5.68 44.88 21.66
C ASP A 386 5.87 44.58 20.14
N GLU A 387 5.18 43.59 19.54
CA GLU A 387 5.29 43.26 18.11
C GLU A 387 4.10 43.83 17.30
N ASP A 388 4.39 44.68 16.32
CA ASP A 388 3.37 45.35 15.49
C ASP A 388 2.73 44.35 14.50
N PRO A 389 1.38 44.26 14.41
CA PRO A 389 0.68 43.36 13.50
C PRO A 389 0.96 43.60 12.01
N GLU A 390 1.66 44.67 11.65
CA GLU A 390 2.02 45.03 10.28
C GLU A 390 3.19 44.18 9.71
N ASP A 391 3.93 43.44 10.55
CA ASP A 391 5.05 42.58 10.12
C ASP A 391 4.60 41.21 9.54
N PHE A 392 3.31 40.88 9.64
CA PHE A 392 2.74 39.65 9.09
C PHE A 392 2.03 39.94 7.76
N SER A 393 2.50 39.32 6.67
CA SER A 393 2.01 39.61 5.31
C SER A 393 0.60 39.08 5.02
N ASP A 394 0.04 38.21 5.86
CA ASP A 394 -1.27 37.60 5.66
C ASP A 394 -2.03 37.44 7.01
N PRO A 395 -3.25 37.98 7.19
CA PRO A 395 -4.03 37.84 8.42
C PRO A 395 -4.45 36.38 8.73
N GLU A 396 -4.24 35.43 7.81
CA GLU A 396 -4.39 34.00 8.08
C GLU A 396 -3.26 33.42 8.96
N ASP A 397 -2.09 34.08 9.03
CA ASP A 397 -0.94 33.66 9.87
C ASP A 397 -1.18 33.88 11.38
N LEU A 398 -2.17 34.70 11.73
CA LEU A 398 -2.60 35.01 13.10
C LEU A 398 -3.70 34.07 13.62
N LEU A 399 -4.23 33.19 12.77
CA LEU A 399 -5.19 32.15 13.15
C LEU A 399 -4.44 30.84 13.39
N GLY A 400 -4.82 30.08 14.42
CA GLY A 400 -4.27 28.75 14.64
C GLY A 400 -4.44 27.90 13.40
N ALA A 401 -3.33 27.57 12.74
CA ALA A 401 -3.35 26.95 11.42
C ALA A 401 -2.94 25.48 11.54
N TRP A 402 -3.82 24.61 11.05
CA TRP A 402 -3.44 23.24 10.76
C TRP A 402 -2.66 23.20 9.45
N ASN A 403 -1.40 22.78 9.52
CA ASN A 403 -0.73 22.30 8.34
C ASN A 403 -0.94 20.78 8.25
N CYS A 404 -2.15 20.38 7.82
CA CYS A 404 -2.40 19.04 7.30
C CYS A 404 -2.42 19.14 5.78
N PRO A 405 -1.36 18.71 5.07
CA PRO A 405 -1.42 18.61 3.61
C PRO A 405 -2.67 17.82 3.20
N ASN A 406 -3.52 18.43 2.36
CA ASN A 406 -4.67 17.73 1.75
C ASN A 406 -4.20 16.68 0.74
N ASP A 407 -3.06 16.96 0.13
CA ASP A 407 -2.40 16.07 -0.80
C ASP A 407 -1.49 15.10 -0.06
N ARG A 408 -1.30 13.92 -0.63
CA ARG A 408 -0.26 13.01 -0.17
C ARG A 408 1.08 13.77 -0.26
N PRO A 409 2.02 13.58 0.69
CA PRO A 409 3.37 14.07 0.47
C PRO A 409 3.85 13.53 -0.87
N ASP A 410 4.36 14.42 -1.71
CA ASP A 410 5.09 14.00 -2.91
C ASP A 410 6.17 13.02 -2.42
N LEU A 411 6.09 11.77 -2.87
CA LEU A 411 7.03 10.73 -2.44
C LEU A 411 8.43 10.95 -3.07
N TRP A 412 8.63 12.05 -3.80
CA TRP A 412 9.87 12.49 -4.44
C TRP A 412 9.73 13.93 -4.96
#